data_AF-A0A3B0S0R7-F1
#
_entry.id   AF-A0A3B0S0R7-F1
#
_cell.length_a   1.000
_cell.length_b   1.000
_cell.length_c   1.000
_cell.angle_alpha   90.00
_cell.angle_beta   90.00
_cell.angle_gamma   90.00
#
_symmetry.space_group_name_H-M   'P 1'
#
loop_
_entity.id
_entity.type
_entity.pdbx_description
1 polymer ?
#
loop_
_entity_poly.entity_id
_entity_poly.type
_entity_poly.pdbx_seq_one_letter_code
_entity_poly.pdbx_strand_id
1 'polypeptide(L)'
;DDLARRTLGRAPVQMILLHETDIAAMFVDDLADALKKDGWQIVSADEAYRDPIAYMEPDVEFADGTRTQMLAAERNIGSRWYERNDQKIAKKLFAERVLRE
;
A
#
# COMPACT_ATOMS: atom_id res chain seq x y z
N ASP A 1 0.31 -2.97 -5.80
CA ASP A 1 -0.34 -3.64 -6.94
C ASP A 1 0.15 -5.08 -7.13
N ASP A 2 1.41 -5.31 -7.50
CA ASP A 2 1.96 -6.65 -7.81
C ASP A 2 1.67 -7.73 -6.75
N LEU A 3 1.99 -7.47 -5.47
CA LEU A 3 1.75 -8.45 -4.41
C LEU A 3 0.28 -8.89 -4.34
N ALA A 4 -0.66 -7.95 -4.49
CA ALA A 4 -2.09 -8.28 -4.49
C ALA A 4 -2.47 -9.16 -5.68
N ARG A 5 -1.94 -8.88 -6.88
CA ARG A 5 -2.19 -9.71 -8.07
C ARG A 5 -1.64 -11.11 -7.93
N ARG A 6 -0.41 -11.27 -7.41
CA ARG A 6 0.18 -12.60 -7.18
C ARG A 6 -0.59 -13.38 -6.11
N THR A 7 -1.10 -12.69 -5.09
CA THR A 7 -1.79 -13.32 -3.96
C THR A 7 -3.27 -13.61 -4.23
N LEU A 8 -3.98 -12.74 -4.96
CA LEU A 8 -5.45 -12.77 -5.14
C LEU A 8 -5.89 -12.94 -6.60
N GLY A 9 -4.96 -12.94 -7.56
CA GLY A 9 -5.26 -12.90 -8.99
C GLY A 9 -5.81 -11.55 -9.48
N ARG A 10 -5.93 -10.56 -8.60
CA ARG A 10 -6.49 -9.22 -8.87
C ARG A 10 -5.90 -8.18 -7.92
N ALA A 11 -6.13 -6.90 -8.23
CA ALA A 11 -5.85 -5.81 -7.32
C ALA A 11 -7.16 -5.32 -6.67
N PRO A 12 -7.34 -5.47 -5.36
CA PRO A 12 -8.39 -4.77 -4.63
C PRO A 12 -8.21 -3.25 -4.74
N VAL A 13 -9.28 -2.50 -4.44
CA VAL A 13 -9.19 -1.05 -4.26
C VAL A 13 -8.10 -0.72 -3.26
N GLN A 14 -7.20 0.20 -3.62
CA GLN A 14 -6.14 0.65 -2.73
C GLN A 14 -6.69 1.76 -1.82
N MET A 15 -6.49 1.61 -0.51
CA MET A 15 -6.91 2.59 0.48
C MET A 15 -5.69 3.39 0.94
N ILE A 16 -5.80 4.71 0.89
CA ILE A 16 -4.75 5.62 1.37
C ILE A 16 -5.15 6.08 2.78
N LEU A 17 -4.31 5.75 3.76
CA LEU A 17 -4.41 6.30 5.11
C LEU A 17 -3.73 7.67 5.13
N LEU A 18 -4.48 8.71 5.49
CA LEU A 18 -3.96 10.05 5.72
C LEU A 18 -4.08 10.41 7.20
N HIS A 19 -3.18 11.26 7.67
CA HIS A 19 -3.32 11.90 8.98
C HIS A 19 -4.01 13.25 8.79
N GLU A 20 -4.93 13.58 9.69
CA GLU A 20 -5.57 14.89 9.72
C GLU A 20 -4.54 15.95 10.11
N THR A 21 -4.04 16.65 9.10
CA THR A 21 -3.04 17.71 9.22
C THR A 21 -3.37 18.80 8.22
N ASP A 22 -2.98 20.04 8.49
CA ASP A 22 -3.22 21.17 7.58
C ASP A 22 -2.68 20.89 6.18
N ILE A 23 -1.48 20.30 6.08
CA ILE A 23 -0.88 19.92 4.80
C ILE A 23 -1.75 18.90 4.07
N ALA A 24 -2.22 17.84 4.75
CA ALA A 24 -3.09 16.86 4.11
C ALA A 24 -4.40 17.51 3.65
N ALA A 25 -5.02 18.37 4.47
CA ALA A 25 -6.25 19.06 4.13
C ALA A 25 -6.09 20.02 2.95
N MET A 26 -4.97 20.77 2.89
CA MET A 26 -4.69 21.73 1.82
C MET A 26 -4.46 21.07 0.45
N PHE A 27 -3.93 19.85 0.43
CA PHE A 27 -3.48 19.18 -0.80
C PHE A 27 -4.25 17.89 -1.13
N VAL A 28 -5.32 17.54 -0.41
CA VAL A 28 -6.09 16.31 -0.67
C VAL A 28 -6.76 16.34 -2.05
N ASP A 29 -7.23 17.50 -2.48
CA ASP A 29 -7.84 17.67 -3.81
C ASP A 29 -6.78 17.54 -4.92
N ASP A 30 -5.61 18.16 -4.74
CA ASP A 30 -4.49 18.03 -5.67
C ASP A 30 -3.99 16.58 -5.78
N LEU A 31 -3.93 15.86 -4.65
CA LEU A 31 -3.62 14.42 -4.62
C LEU A 31 -4.66 13.63 -5.42
N ALA A 32 -5.95 13.89 -5.21
CA ALA A 32 -7.02 13.21 -5.93
C ALA A 32 -6.95 13.50 -7.44
N ASP A 33 -6.67 14.73 -7.85
CA ASP A 33 -6.56 15.10 -9.25
C ASP A 33 -5.31 14.52 -9.92
N ALA A 34 -4.18 14.47 -9.23
CA ALA A 34 -2.99 13.79 -9.71
C ALA A 34 -3.24 12.29 -9.92
N LEU A 35 -3.91 11.62 -8.98
CA LEU A 35 -4.29 10.21 -9.13
C LEU A 35 -5.22 9.99 -10.33
N LYS A 36 -6.25 10.82 -10.50
CA LYS A 36 -7.14 10.75 -11.68
C LYS A 36 -6.37 10.93 -12.99
N LYS A 37 -5.44 11.90 -13.04
CA LYS A 37 -4.60 12.16 -14.20
C LYS A 37 -3.69 10.97 -14.55
N ASP A 38 -3.23 10.25 -13.55
CA ASP A 38 -2.45 9.02 -13.70
C ASP A 38 -3.31 7.78 -14.01
N GLY A 39 -4.61 7.96 -14.28
CA GLY A 39 -5.54 6.91 -14.70
C GLY A 39 -6.20 6.15 -13.55
N TRP A 40 -6.07 6.62 -12.30
CA TRP A 40 -6.77 6.01 -11.17
C TRP A 40 -8.22 6.48 -11.10
N GLN A 41 -9.10 5.56 -10.73
CA GLN A 41 -10.48 5.88 -10.35
C GLN A 41 -10.54 6.06 -8.83
N ILE A 42 -11.01 7.23 -8.38
CA ILE A 42 -11.32 7.47 -6.97
C ILE A 42 -12.72 6.94 -6.68
N VAL A 43 -12.85 6.09 -5.67
CA VAL A 43 -14.11 5.48 -5.23
C VAL A 43 -14.41 5.84 -3.78
N SER A 44 -15.66 5.67 -3.35
CA SER A 44 -16.01 5.87 -1.94
C SER A 44 -15.45 4.75 -1.05
N ALA A 45 -15.33 5.04 0.25
CA ALA A 45 -14.97 4.01 1.22
C ALA A 45 -15.97 2.84 1.20
N ASP A 46 -17.28 3.12 1.10
CA ASP A 46 -18.32 2.09 1.02
C ASP A 46 -18.15 1.16 -0.17
N GLU A 47 -17.73 1.68 -1.33
CA GLU A 47 -17.42 0.86 -2.50
C GLU A 47 -16.20 -0.03 -2.24
N ALA A 48 -15.14 0.54 -1.67
CA ALA A 48 -13.92 -0.20 -1.33
C ALA A 48 -14.17 -1.32 -0.30
N TYR A 49 -14.99 -1.06 0.73
CA TYR A 49 -15.28 -2.02 1.80
C TYR A 49 -16.19 -3.19 1.37
N ARG A 50 -16.86 -3.11 0.22
CA ARG A 50 -17.60 -4.26 -0.34
C ARG A 50 -16.68 -5.36 -0.86
N ASP A 51 -15.39 -5.08 -1.03
CA ASP A 51 -14.43 -6.06 -1.50
C ASP A 51 -14.35 -7.25 -0.51
N PRO A 52 -14.48 -8.51 -0.97
CA PRO A 52 -14.43 -9.70 -0.10
C PRO A 52 -13.16 -9.81 0.76
N ILE A 53 -12.06 -9.15 0.37
CA ILE A 53 -10.84 -9.10 1.19
C ILE A 53 -11.11 -8.54 2.59
N ALA A 54 -12.08 -7.64 2.74
CA ALA A 54 -12.47 -7.05 4.03
C ALA A 54 -12.97 -8.07 5.06
N TYR A 55 -13.32 -9.29 4.62
CA TYR A 55 -13.80 -10.38 5.47
C TYR A 55 -12.88 -11.62 5.47
N MET A 56 -11.75 -11.58 4.76
CA MET A 56 -10.76 -12.67 4.81
C MET A 56 -9.93 -12.59 6.08
N GLU A 57 -9.89 -13.67 6.86
CA GLU A 57 -9.12 -13.76 8.12
C GLU A 57 -7.90 -14.67 7.90
N PRO A 58 -6.71 -14.11 7.64
CA PRO A 58 -5.52 -14.91 7.35
C PRO A 58 -4.99 -15.58 8.61
N ASP A 59 -4.63 -16.85 8.52
CA ASP A 59 -4.06 -17.63 9.62
C ASP A 59 -2.52 -17.52 9.60
N VAL A 60 -2.00 -16.50 10.30
CA VAL A 60 -0.57 -16.22 10.43
C VAL A 60 -0.24 -15.75 11.86
N GLU A 61 0.98 -16.00 12.32
CA GLU A 61 1.44 -15.68 13.69
C GLU A 61 1.64 -14.17 13.96
N PHE A 62 1.25 -13.29 13.04
CA PHE A 62 1.48 -11.85 13.12
C PHE A 62 0.30 -11.04 12.61
N ALA A 63 0.11 -9.84 13.13
CA ALA A 63 -0.99 -8.95 12.75
C ALA A 63 -0.52 -7.54 12.31
N ASP A 64 0.78 -7.37 12.07
CA ASP A 64 1.35 -6.14 11.51
C ASP A 64 1.29 -6.13 9.99
N GLY A 65 1.01 -4.94 9.45
CA GLY A 65 0.98 -4.70 8.01
C GLY A 65 -0.42 -4.77 7.39
N THR A 66 -0.46 -4.94 6.07
CA THR A 66 -1.73 -4.94 5.33
C THR A 66 -2.34 -6.33 5.27
N ARG A 67 -3.66 -6.44 5.12
CA ARG A 67 -4.31 -7.75 4.92
C ARG A 67 -3.80 -8.49 3.68
N THR A 68 -3.46 -7.77 2.62
CA THR A 68 -2.79 -8.34 1.43
C THR A 68 -1.47 -9.02 1.80
N GLN A 69 -0.68 -8.43 2.69
CA GLN A 69 0.59 -8.99 3.14
C GLN A 69 0.39 -10.25 4.00
N MET A 70 -0.60 -10.23 4.91
CA MET A 70 -0.94 -11.40 5.73
C MET A 70 -1.42 -12.57 4.86
N LEU A 71 -2.31 -12.32 3.89
CA LEU A 71 -2.76 -13.32 2.91
C LEU A 71 -1.62 -13.84 2.03
N ALA A 72 -0.67 -12.98 1.68
CA ALA A 72 0.50 -13.40 0.93
C ALA A 72 1.39 -14.33 1.77
N ALA A 73 1.58 -14.01 3.05
CA ALA A 73 2.36 -14.83 3.97
C ALA A 73 1.71 -16.21 4.20
N GLU A 74 0.41 -16.27 4.45
CA GLU A 74 -0.36 -17.53 4.56
C GLU A 74 -0.15 -18.43 3.33
N ARG A 75 -0.06 -17.83 2.14
CA ARG A 75 0.15 -18.53 0.87
C ARG A 75 1.62 -18.73 0.49
N ASN A 76 2.57 -18.37 1.36
CA ASN A 76 4.01 -18.41 1.10
C ASN A 76 4.45 -17.60 -0.14
N ILE A 77 3.82 -16.44 -0.37
CA ILE A 77 4.07 -15.55 -1.51
C ILE A 77 4.84 -14.30 -1.06
N GLY A 78 6.05 -14.14 -1.58
CA GLY A 78 6.87 -12.94 -1.38
C GLY A 78 7.53 -12.85 0.01
N SER A 79 8.15 -11.69 0.27
CA SER A 79 8.78 -11.38 1.55
C SER A 79 7.82 -10.56 2.40
N ARG A 80 7.77 -10.84 3.70
CA ARG A 80 7.09 -9.98 4.69
C ARG A 80 7.74 -8.59 4.74
N TRP A 81 9.05 -8.50 4.53
CA TRP A 81 9.80 -7.25 4.68
C TRP A 81 10.13 -6.65 3.32
N TYR A 82 9.74 -5.39 3.14
CA TYR A 82 10.21 -4.59 2.02
C TYR A 82 11.70 -4.29 2.20
N GLU A 83 12.51 -4.49 1.16
CA GLU A 83 13.98 -4.37 1.23
C GLU A 83 14.43 -3.01 1.80
N ARG A 84 13.68 -1.93 1.50
CA ARG A 84 14.06 -0.58 1.93
C ARG A 84 13.69 -0.26 3.37
N ASN A 85 13.14 -1.23 4.12
CA ASN A 85 13.09 -1.14 5.57
C ASN A 85 14.47 -1.41 6.20
N ASP A 86 15.42 -2.00 5.46
CA ASP A 86 16.82 -2.08 5.89
C ASP A 86 17.47 -0.69 5.78
N GLN A 87 17.94 -0.17 6.91
CA GLN A 87 18.59 1.13 7.00
C GLN A 87 19.85 1.26 6.12
N LYS A 88 20.59 0.18 5.89
CA LYS A 88 21.77 0.20 5.00
C LYS A 88 21.34 0.45 3.56
N ILE A 89 20.27 -0.22 3.12
CA ILE A 89 19.69 -0.05 1.78
C ILE A 89 19.08 1.35 1.65
N ALA A 90 18.26 1.75 2.63
CA ALA A 90 17.60 3.05 2.62
C ALA A 90 18.59 4.23 2.56
N LYS A 91 19.63 4.20 3.40
CA LYS A 91 20.66 5.25 3.45
C LYS A 91 21.44 5.34 2.14
N LYS A 92 21.84 4.20 1.58
CA LYS A 92 22.52 4.15 0.29
C LYS A 92 21.66 4.79 -0.81
N LEU A 93 20.40 4.37 -0.94
CA LEU A 93 19.49 4.91 -1.95
C LEU A 93 19.20 6.40 -1.77
N PHE A 94 19.13 6.88 -0.52
CA PHE A 94 18.94 8.29 -0.23
C PHE A 94 20.16 9.12 -0.65
N ALA A 95 21.38 8.67 -0.31
CA ALA A 95 22.61 9.32 -0.75
C ALA A 95 22.65 9.42 -2.28
N GLU A 96 22.40 8.31 -2.99
CA GLU A 96 22.48 8.26 -4.45
C GLU A 96 21.39 9.11 -5.15
N ARG A 97 20.14 9.07 -4.67
CA ARG A 97 18.99 9.62 -5.41
C ARG A 97 18.57 11.03 -4.99
N VAL A 98 18.85 11.38 -3.73
CA VAL A 98 18.43 12.66 -3.15
C VAL A 98 19.65 13.57 -3.01
N LEU A 99 20.69 13.11 -2.32
CA LEU A 99 21.90 13.91 -2.11
C LEU A 99 22.79 13.95 -3.36
N ARG A 100 22.74 12.90 -4.18
CA ARG A 100 23.59 12.66 -5.35
C ARG A 100 25.08 12.53 -4.99
N GLU A 101 25.35 11.82 -3.89
CA GLU A 101 26.68 11.49 -3.35
C GLU A 101 27.04 10.01 -3.55
#